data_AF-A0A2H0VVT9-F1
#
_entry.id   AF-A0A2H0VVT9-F1
#
_cell.length_a   1.000
_cell.length_b   1.000
_cell.length_c   1.000
_cell.angle_alpha   90.00
_cell.angle_beta   90.00
_cell.angle_gamma   90.00
#
_symmetry.space_group_name_H-M   'P 1'
#
loop_
_entity.id
_entity.type
_entity.pdbx_description
1 polymer ?
#
loop_
_entity_poly.entity_id
_entity_poly.type
_entity_poly.pdbx_seq_one_letter_code
_entity_poly.pdbx_strand_id
1 'polypeptide(L)' 'MDRNLNEQPIARILVECKLSNSDLIAASTENITYKMLARACKGRRLTPHVQRKICNALNQASGKSFSVKDLFNY' A
#
# COMPACT_ATOMS: atom_id res chain seq x y z
N MET A 1 -24.76 -3.47 -4.05
CA MET A 1 -23.79 -4.60 -3.97
C MET A 1 -22.40 -4.00 -3.86
N ASP A 2 -22.03 -3.56 -2.66
CA ASP A 2 -20.76 -2.90 -2.39
C ASP A 2 -19.67 -3.96 -2.26
N ARG A 3 -18.88 -4.15 -3.32
CA ARG A 3 -17.74 -5.10 -3.33
C ARG A 3 -16.45 -4.43 -2.85
N ASN A 4 -16.54 -3.52 -1.87
CA ASN A 4 -15.37 -3.11 -1.14
C ASN A 4 -15.15 -4.17 -0.05
N LEU A 5 -14.16 -5.05 -0.28
CA LEU A 5 -13.50 -5.71 0.85
C LEU A 5 -13.07 -4.56 1.76
N ASN A 6 -13.56 -4.54 2.99
CA ASN A 6 -13.33 -3.48 3.99
C ASN A 6 -11.93 -2.85 3.88
N GLU A 7 -11.82 -1.56 4.21
CA GLU A 7 -10.59 -0.77 4.09
C GLU A 7 -9.35 -1.59 4.49
N GLN A 8 -8.40 -1.71 3.56
CA GLN A 8 -7.23 -2.56 3.80
C GLN A 8 -6.35 -1.94 4.88
N PRO A 9 -5.64 -2.76 5.66
CA PRO A 9 -4.71 -2.28 6.68
C PRO A 9 -3.74 -1.20 6.17
N ILE A 10 -3.31 -1.30 4.91
CA ILE A 10 -2.47 -0.29 4.27
C ILE A 10 -3.04 1.13 4.32
N ALA A 11 -4.35 1.32 4.16
CA ALA A 11 -4.97 2.65 4.20
C ALA A 11 -4.79 3.28 5.58
N ARG A 12 -5.00 2.47 6.64
CA ARG A 12 -4.78 2.89 8.03
C ARG A 12 -3.30 3.17 8.30
N ILE A 13 -2.39 2.30 7.86
CA ILE A 13 -0.95 2.47 8.08
C ILE A 13 -0.45 3.76 7.40
N LEU A 14 -0.95 4.09 6.21
CA LEU A 14 -0.62 5.35 5.53
C LEU A 14 -1.01 6.57 6.37
N VAL A 15 -2.21 6.56 6.95
CA VAL A 15 -2.69 7.62 7.84
C VAL A 15 -1.85 7.69 9.11
N GLU A 16 -1.55 6.55 9.75
CA GLU A 16 -0.73 6.47 10.96
C GLU A 16 0.72 6.95 10.72
N CYS A 17 1.28 6.64 9.56
CA CYS A 17 2.59 7.11 9.14
C CYS A 17 2.58 8.55 8.61
N LYS A 18 1.40 9.20 8.49
CA LYS A 18 1.22 10.51 7.85
C LYS A 18 1.83 10.58 6.45
N LEU A 19 1.74 9.49 5.70
CA LEU A 19 2.27 9.36 4.35
C LEU A 19 1.16 9.46 3.31
N SER A 20 1.39 10.26 2.27
CA SER A 20 0.51 10.31 1.11
C SER A 20 0.96 9.32 0.03
N ASN A 21 0.06 8.96 -0.87
CA ASN A 21 0.41 8.13 -2.02
C ASN A 21 1.56 8.72 -2.84
N SER A 22 1.62 10.05 -2.95
CA SER A 22 2.69 10.77 -3.64
C SER A 22 4.05 10.56 -2.96
N ASP A 23 4.09 10.54 -1.63
CA ASP A 23 5.32 10.31 -0.87
C ASP A 23 5.82 8.88 -1.09
N LEU A 24 4.92 7.90 -1.14
CA LEU A 24 5.29 6.52 -1.48
C LEU A 24 5.84 6.40 -2.90
N ILE A 25 5.27 7.12 -3.86
CA ILE A 25 5.76 7.11 -5.24
C ILE A 25 7.14 7.76 -5.31
N ALA A 26 7.35 8.87 -4.60
CA ALA A 26 8.62 9.58 -4.56
C ALA A 26 9.72 8.78 -3.83
N ALA A 27 9.37 8.06 -2.77
CA ALA A 27 10.30 7.21 -2.02
C ALA A 27 10.52 5.83 -2.65
N SER A 28 9.62 5.37 -3.53
CA SER A 28 9.78 4.06 -4.17
C SER A 28 10.85 4.10 -5.25
N THR A 29 11.80 3.19 -5.15
CA THR A 29 12.74 2.87 -6.23
C THR A 29 12.13 1.95 -7.29
N GLU A 30 10.94 1.39 -7.04
CA GLU A 30 10.22 0.54 -7.96
C GLU A 30 9.15 1.35 -8.72
N ASN A 31 8.85 0.96 -9.96
CA ASN A 31 7.77 1.60 -10.72
C ASN A 31 6.41 1.28 -10.09
N ILE A 32 5.91 2.19 -9.25
CA ILE A 32 4.58 2.15 -8.63
C ILE A 32 3.80 3.36 -9.09
N THR A 33 2.52 3.15 -9.44
CA THR A 33 1.64 4.23 -9.89
C THR A 33 0.60 4.58 -8.83
N TYR A 34 0.10 5.81 -8.88
CA TYR A 34 -1.01 6.25 -8.03
C TYR A 34 -2.23 5.33 -8.14
N LYS A 35 -2.51 4.81 -9.34
CA LYS A 35 -3.60 3.84 -9.56
C LYS A 35 -3.39 2.54 -8.79
N MET A 36 -2.15 2.06 -8.66
CA MET A 36 -1.85 0.84 -7.90
C MET A 36 -2.10 1.06 -6.40
N LEU A 37 -1.65 2.19 -5.85
CA LEU A 37 -1.89 2.56 -4.45
C LEU A 37 -3.37 2.80 -4.15
N ALA A 38 -4.08 3.50 -5.03
CA ALA A 38 -5.51 3.72 -4.90
C ALA A 38 -6.31 2.39 -4.92
N ARG A 39 -5.87 1.42 -5.72
CA ARG A 39 -6.45 0.06 -5.71
C ARG A 39 -6.15 -0.69 -4.41
N ALA A 40 -4.93 -0.55 -3.88
CA ALA A 40 -4.52 -1.16 -2.61
C ALA A 40 -5.37 -0.65 -1.45
N CYS A 41 -5.56 0.67 -1.35
CA CYS A 41 -6.34 1.29 -0.29
C CYS A 41 -7.83 0.91 -0.36
N LYS A 42 -8.39 0.80 -1.58
CA LYS A 42 -9.80 0.43 -1.81
C LYS A 42 -10.10 -1.07 -1.64
N GLY A 43 -9.16 -1.89 -1.15
CA GLY A 43 -9.41 -3.31 -0.95
C GLY A 43 -9.55 -4.15 -2.20
N ARG A 44 -9.01 -3.70 -3.33
CA ARG A 44 -8.94 -4.56 -4.52
C ARG A 44 -7.78 -5.52 -4.40
N ARG A 45 -8.04 -6.81 -4.66
CA ARG A 45 -6.99 -7.83 -4.70
C ARG A 45 -5.93 -7.46 -5.75
N LEU A 46 -4.69 -7.37 -5.31
CA LEU A 46 -3.50 -7.10 -6.13
C LEU A 46 -2.71 -8.39 -6.31
N THR A 47 -1.86 -8.45 -7.35
CA THR A 47 -0.95 -9.57 -7.51
C THR A 47 0.16 -9.52 -6.46
N PRO A 48 0.73 -10.65 -6.02
CA PRO A 48 1.81 -10.68 -5.02
C PRO A 48 3.01 -9.80 -5.38
N HIS A 49 3.33 -9.72 -6.68
CA HIS A 49 4.38 -8.84 -7.19
C HIS A 49 4.12 -7.36 -6.88
N VAL A 50 2.89 -6.89 -7.10
CA VAL A 50 2.49 -5.50 -6.81
C VAL A 50 2.42 -5.25 -5.31
N GLN A 51 1.94 -6.22 -4.53
CA GLN A 51 1.90 -6.11 -3.08
C GLN A 51 3.29 -5.91 -2.49
N ARG A 52 4.28 -6.68 -2.98
CA ARG A 52 5.68 -6.54 -2.55
C ARG A 52 6.26 -5.16 -2.89
N LYS A 53 5.98 -4.64 -4.10
CA LYS A 53 6.39 -3.27 -4.48
C LYS A 53 5.87 -2.23 -3.50
N ILE A 54 4.58 -2.29 -3.21
CA ILE A 54 3.92 -1.35 -2.31
C ILE A 54 4.47 -1.48 -0.89
N CYS A 55 4.71 -2.70 -0.42
CA CYS A 55 5.33 -2.96 0.88
C CYS A 55 6.74 -2.37 0.97
N ASN A 56 7.57 -2.58 -0.05
CA ASN A 56 8.92 -2.01 -0.12
C ASN A 56 8.87 -0.48 -0.12
N ALA A 57 7.99 0.13 -0.91
CA ALA A 57 7.82 1.58 -0.95
C ALA A 57 7.35 2.16 0.39
N LEU A 58 6.41 1.49 1.06
CA LEU A 58 5.96 1.90 2.38
C LEU A 58 7.09 1.79 3.41
N ASN A 59 7.91 0.74 3.34
CA ASN A 59 9.04 0.57 4.23
C ASN A 59 10.08 1.67 4.04
N GLN A 60 10.39 2.01 2.78
CA GLN A 60 11.30 3.11 2.44
C GLN A 60 10.75 4.47 2.88
N ALA A 61 9.48 4.76 2.60
CA ALA A 61 8.84 6.03 2.94
C ALA A 61 8.66 6.22 4.46
N SER A 62 8.32 5.16 5.18
CA SER A 62 8.07 5.23 6.63
C SER A 62 9.32 5.02 7.49
N GLY A 63 10.40 4.49 6.90
CA GLY A 63 11.58 4.04 7.64
C GLY A 63 11.33 2.84 8.56
N LYS A 64 10.18 2.16 8.43
CA LYS A 64 9.79 0.98 9.23
C LYS A 64 9.81 -0.27 8.37
N SER A 65 9.86 -1.43 9.03
CA SER A 65 9.77 -2.73 8.37
C SER A 65 8.37 -3.31 8.52
N PHE A 66 7.55 -3.20 7.46
CA PHE A 66 6.28 -3.88 7.33
C PHE A 66 6.39 -5.07 6.38
N SER A 67 5.48 -6.04 6.54
CA SER A 67 5.34 -7.21 5.68
C SER A 67 4.04 -7.15 4.88
N VAL A 68 4.00 -7.83 3.73
CA VAL A 68 2.79 -7.90 2.89
C VAL A 68 1.54 -8.36 3.66
N LYS A 69 1.70 -9.26 4.65
CA LYS A 69 0.62 -9.73 5.53
C LYS A 69 0.09 -8.64 6.47
N ASP A 70 0.92 -7.66 6.82
CA ASP A 70 0.50 -6.53 7.66
C ASP A 70 -0.28 -5.50 6.84
N LEU A 71 0.05 -5.36 5.55
CA LEU A 71 -0.59 -4.40 4.65
C LEU A 71 -1.92 -4.91 4.09
N PHE A 72 -2.08 -6.24 3.98
CA PHE A 72 -3.19 -6.83 3.29
C PHE A 72 -3.71 -8.10 3.98
N ASN A 73 -5.04 -8.20 4.12
CA ASN A 73 -5.70 -9.24 4.91
C ASN A 73 -6.26 -10.39 4.04
N TYR A 74 -5.40 -11.03 3.23
CA TYR A 74 -5.78 -12.20 2.42
C TYR A 74 -4.83 -13.39 2.59
#